data_AF-X1IX64-F1
#
_entry.id   AF-X1IX64-F1
#
_cell.length_a   1.000
_cell.length_b   1.000
_cell.length_c   1.000
_cell.angle_alpha   90.00
_cell.angle_beta   90.00
_cell.angle_gamma   90.00
#
_symmetry.space_group_name_H-M   'P 1'
#
loop_
_entity.id
_entity.type
_entity.pdbx_description
1 polymer ?
#
loop_
_entity_poly.entity_id
_entity_poly.type
_entity_poly.pdbx_seq_one_letter_code
_entity_poly.pdbx_strand_id
1 'polypeptide(L)'
;GTPTEEQMAYVSMKNHGNAMLNPIAQSPMKISLDDVLFSRIICHPFKMLDCCLYSEASAALILASEDKVKELGVEKPIWITGVGAANTDCFIGNREEIGRLYSNIYAAKAAYKMAGLDYNNIKSQIDLAELHDAFSGHYLS
;
A
#
# COMPACT_ATOMS: atom_id res chain seq x y z
N GLY A 1 -4.65 -11.12 9.90
CA GLY A 1 -5.12 -11.14 11.30
C GLY A 1 -6.08 -9.98 11.51
N THR A 2 -6.83 -9.94 12.61
CA THR A 2 -7.86 -8.90 12.81
C THR A 2 -7.29 -7.73 13.62
N PRO A 3 -7.03 -6.55 13.01
CA PRO A 3 -6.49 -5.40 13.72
C PRO A 3 -7.52 -4.79 14.67
N THR A 4 -7.05 -4.16 15.75
CA THR A 4 -7.92 -3.36 16.65
C THR A 4 -8.24 -2.00 16.02
N GLU A 5 -9.33 -1.36 16.46
CA GLU A 5 -9.66 0.02 16.02
C GLU A 5 -8.51 1.00 16.32
N GLU A 6 -7.80 0.81 17.43
CA GLU A 6 -6.64 1.61 17.78
C GLU A 6 -5.47 1.41 16.79
N GLN A 7 -5.17 0.17 16.40
CA GLN A 7 -4.13 -0.12 15.42
C GLN A 7 -4.47 0.48 14.05
N MET A 8 -5.74 0.43 13.63
CA MET A 8 -6.23 1.09 12.43
C MET A 8 -6.10 2.62 12.52
N ALA A 9 -6.43 3.20 13.67
CA ALA A 9 -6.32 4.63 13.90
C ALA A 9 -4.87 5.15 13.82
N TYR A 10 -3.88 4.37 14.28
CA TYR A 10 -2.46 4.70 14.08
C TYR A 10 -2.06 4.78 12.61
N VAL A 11 -2.60 3.90 11.77
CA VAL A 11 -2.35 3.92 10.32
C VAL A 11 -2.88 5.20 9.72
N SER A 12 -4.13 5.56 10.02
CA SER A 12 -4.76 6.81 9.56
C SER A 12 -3.97 8.04 10.00
N MET A 13 -3.65 8.14 11.30
CA MET A 13 -2.85 9.25 11.86
C MET A 13 -1.50 9.39 11.16
N LYS A 14 -0.78 8.27 10.94
CA LYS A 14 0.51 8.25 10.24
C LYS A 14 0.36 8.68 8.78
N ASN A 15 -0.64 8.16 8.05
CA ASN A 15 -0.85 8.49 6.64
C ASN A 15 -1.20 9.97 6.45
N HIS A 16 -2.11 10.51 7.27
CA HIS A 16 -2.44 11.94 7.24
C HIS A 16 -1.27 12.83 7.65
N GLY A 17 -0.47 12.39 8.63
CA GLY A 17 0.78 13.07 9.00
C GLY A 17 1.80 13.10 7.86
N ASN A 18 2.00 12.00 7.14
CA ASN A 18 2.86 11.94 5.96
C ASN A 18 2.31 12.82 4.81
N ALA A 19 0.99 12.86 4.64
CA ALA A 19 0.35 13.70 3.63
C ALA A 19 0.64 15.19 3.83
N MET A 20 0.87 15.66 5.06
CA MET A 20 1.29 17.04 5.34
C MET A 20 2.62 17.42 4.68
N LEU A 21 3.47 16.45 4.36
CA LEU A 21 4.77 16.65 3.72
C LEU A 21 4.70 16.51 2.19
N ASN A 22 3.54 16.13 1.64
CA ASN A 22 3.36 15.93 0.21
C ASN A 22 2.55 17.10 -0.40
N PRO A 23 3.16 17.94 -1.26
CA PRO A 23 2.50 19.12 -1.83
C PRO A 23 1.31 18.79 -2.75
N ILE A 24 1.20 17.55 -3.24
CA ILE A 24 0.10 17.10 -4.10
C ILE A 24 -0.94 16.24 -3.35
N ALA A 25 -0.83 16.11 -2.03
CA ALA A 25 -1.84 15.41 -1.24
C ALA A 25 -3.19 16.16 -1.31
N GLN A 26 -4.28 15.41 -1.54
CA GLN A 26 -5.62 16.00 -1.70
C GLN A 26 -6.15 16.66 -0.43
N SER A 27 -5.91 16.04 0.73
CA SER A 27 -6.40 16.54 2.03
C SER A 27 -5.36 16.26 3.12
N PRO A 28 -4.28 17.03 3.18
CA PRO A 28 -3.32 16.95 4.27
C PRO A 28 -4.00 17.40 5.57
N MET A 29 -3.98 16.54 6.57
CA MET A 29 -4.63 16.80 7.86
C MET A 29 -3.69 16.44 8.99
N LYS A 30 -3.66 17.28 10.03
CA LYS A 30 -3.00 16.95 11.29
C LYS A 30 -4.07 16.48 12.28
N ILE A 31 -4.17 15.17 12.45
CA ILE A 31 -5.17 14.51 13.30
C ILE A 31 -4.48 13.75 14.44
N SER A 32 -5.20 13.57 15.54
CA SER A 32 -4.84 12.72 16.67
C SER A 32 -5.50 11.34 16.57
N LEU A 33 -5.11 10.43 17.46
CA LEU A 33 -5.73 9.11 17.58
C LEU A 33 -7.23 9.21 17.92
N ASP A 34 -7.58 10.11 18.84
CA ASP A 34 -8.96 10.35 19.27
C ASP A 34 -9.82 10.89 18.11
N ASP A 35 -9.26 11.75 17.26
CA ASP A 35 -9.97 12.25 16.08
C ASP A 35 -10.42 11.10 15.17
N VAL A 36 -9.58 10.07 14.99
CA VAL A 36 -9.92 8.89 14.19
C VAL A 36 -10.95 8.02 14.90
N LEU A 37 -10.69 7.65 16.16
CA LEU A 37 -11.52 6.74 16.94
C LEU A 37 -12.96 7.24 17.11
N PHE A 38 -13.13 8.55 17.32
CA PHE A 38 -14.44 9.18 17.50
C PHE A 38 -15.02 9.79 16.21
N SER A 39 -14.36 9.61 15.06
CA SER A 39 -14.95 10.02 13.78
C SER A 39 -16.18 9.19 13.44
N ARG A 40 -17.01 9.71 12.54
CA ARG A 40 -18.29 9.09 12.15
C ARG A 40 -18.06 7.65 11.68
N ILE A 41 -18.82 6.70 12.23
CA ILE A 41 -18.85 5.32 11.73
C ILE A 41 -19.46 5.30 10.33
N ILE A 42 -18.76 4.67 9.37
CA ILE A 42 -19.27 4.43 8.02
C ILE A 42 -19.83 3.01 7.91
N CYS A 43 -19.03 2.02 8.31
CA CYS A 43 -19.40 0.61 8.40
C CYS A 43 -18.53 -0.05 9.46
N HIS A 44 -19.11 -0.71 10.46
CA HIS A 44 -18.31 -1.32 11.52
C HIS A 44 -17.29 -2.32 10.95
N PRO A 45 -15.98 -2.22 11.31
CA PRO A 45 -15.38 -1.32 12.31
C PRO A 45 -14.89 0.04 11.80
N PHE A 46 -14.87 0.25 10.49
CA PHE A 46 -14.31 1.43 9.81
C PHE A 46 -15.07 2.74 10.10
N LYS A 47 -14.29 3.74 10.50
CA LYS A 47 -14.72 5.13 10.68
C LYS A 47 -14.41 5.97 9.43
N MET A 48 -14.90 7.20 9.39
CA MET A 48 -14.71 8.10 8.26
C MET A 48 -13.24 8.34 7.93
N LEU A 49 -12.39 8.49 8.95
CA LEU A 49 -10.95 8.69 8.79
C LEU A 49 -10.17 7.39 8.53
N ASP A 50 -10.84 6.23 8.49
CA ASP A 50 -10.25 4.96 8.04
C ASP A 50 -10.42 4.74 6.53
N CYS A 51 -11.25 5.54 5.87
CA CYS A 51 -11.59 5.40 4.45
C CYS A 51 -10.74 6.34 3.59
N CYS A 52 -10.30 5.87 2.42
CA CYS A 52 -9.66 6.73 1.45
C CYS A 52 -10.61 7.81 0.90
N LEU A 53 -10.01 8.86 0.35
CA LEU A 53 -10.73 9.95 -0.29
C LEU A 53 -11.15 9.57 -1.70
N TYR A 54 -12.25 10.16 -2.15
CA TYR A 54 -12.56 10.18 -3.57
C TYR A 54 -11.67 11.22 -4.25
N SER A 55 -10.84 10.78 -5.20
CA SER A 55 -9.85 11.62 -5.88
C SER A 55 -9.98 11.49 -7.40
N GLU A 56 -9.71 12.58 -8.11
CA GLU A 56 -9.51 12.59 -9.57
C GLU A 56 -8.07 13.00 -9.85
N ALA A 57 -7.29 12.09 -10.43
CA ALA A 57 -5.88 12.31 -10.77
C ALA A 57 -5.43 11.35 -11.89
N SER A 58 -4.28 11.63 -12.51
CA SER A 58 -3.65 10.76 -13.50
C SER A 58 -2.14 10.72 -13.31
N ALA A 59 -1.54 9.56 -13.55
CA ALA A 59 -0.09 9.35 -13.58
C ALA A 59 0.28 8.47 -14.78
N ALA A 60 1.47 8.65 -15.33
CA ALA A 60 1.98 7.86 -16.45
C ALA A 60 3.45 7.48 -16.22
N LEU A 61 3.83 6.29 -16.69
CA LEU A 61 5.21 5.79 -16.69
C LEU A 61 5.62 5.43 -18.12
N ILE A 62 6.86 5.72 -18.48
CA ILE A 62 7.47 5.28 -19.74
C ILE A 62 8.39 4.11 -19.42
N LEU A 63 8.07 2.95 -19.99
CA LEU A 63 8.87 1.73 -19.83
C LEU A 63 9.68 1.48 -21.09
N ALA A 64 10.93 1.10 -20.92
CA ALA A 64 11.84 0.77 -22.01
C ALA A 64 12.69 -0.44 -21.62
N SER A 65 13.09 -1.23 -22.63
CA SER A 65 14.07 -2.30 -22.42
C SER A 65 15.45 -1.71 -22.11
N GLU A 66 16.32 -2.51 -21.49
CA GLU A 66 17.71 -2.11 -21.22
C GLU A 66 18.44 -1.65 -22.49
N ASP A 67 18.25 -2.34 -23.62
CA ASP A 67 18.85 -1.97 -24.90
C ASP A 67 18.36 -0.60 -25.38
N LYS A 68 17.07 -0.31 -25.22
CA LYS A 68 16.50 0.97 -25.62
C LYS A 68 16.95 2.11 -24.70
N VAL A 69 17.10 1.84 -23.40
CA VAL A 69 17.67 2.78 -22.42
C VAL A 69 19.11 3.15 -22.81
N LYS A 70 19.93 2.18 -23.23
CA LYS A 70 21.30 2.39 -23.72
C LYS A 70 21.32 3.18 -25.03
N GLU A 71 20.49 2.82 -26.00
CA GLU A 71 20.39 3.50 -27.30
C GLU A 71 19.98 4.97 -27.13
N LEU A 72 19.04 5.25 -26.22
CA LEU A 72 18.56 6.61 -25.94
C LEU A 72 19.50 7.41 -25.04
N GLY A 73 20.59 6.82 -24.53
CA GLY A 73 21.56 7.50 -23.66
C GLY A 73 21.00 7.93 -22.32
N VAL A 74 20.04 7.19 -21.75
CA VAL A 74 19.45 7.52 -20.44
C VAL A 74 20.45 7.17 -19.32
N GLU A 75 20.98 8.18 -18.64
CA GLU A 75 22.07 8.01 -17.66
C GLU A 75 21.63 7.39 -16.32
N LYS A 76 20.38 7.64 -15.88
CA LYS A 76 19.87 7.22 -14.56
C LYS A 76 18.49 6.57 -14.65
N PRO A 77 18.36 5.40 -15.29
CA PRO A 77 17.11 4.65 -15.29
C PRO A 77 16.78 4.12 -13.90
N ILE A 78 15.49 3.93 -13.62
CA ILE A 78 15.02 3.19 -12.46
C ILE A 78 14.69 1.76 -12.90
N TRP A 79 15.33 0.78 -12.28
CA TRP A 79 15.16 -0.63 -12.64
C TRP A 79 14.02 -1.28 -11.87
N ILE A 80 13.14 -1.95 -12.59
CA ILE A 80 12.16 -2.86 -12.01
C ILE A 80 12.83 -4.24 -11.91
N THR A 81 13.31 -4.57 -10.71
CA THR A 81 14.04 -5.83 -10.46
C THR A 81 13.12 -7.03 -10.22
N GLY A 82 11.87 -6.80 -9.84
CA GLY A 82 10.90 -7.86 -9.61
C GLY A 82 9.45 -7.39 -9.73
N VAL A 83 8.60 -8.25 -10.28
CA VAL A 83 7.16 -8.07 -10.38
C VAL A 83 6.48 -9.37 -9.97
N GLY A 84 5.37 -9.27 -9.25
CA GLY A 84 4.59 -10.43 -8.84
C GLY A 84 3.11 -10.11 -8.86
N ALA A 85 2.31 -11.10 -9.24
CA ALA A 85 0.87 -11.00 -9.29
C ALA A 85 0.25 -12.29 -8.74
N ALA A 86 -0.84 -12.16 -8.02
CA ALA A 86 -1.66 -13.26 -7.56
C ALA A 86 -3.09 -12.78 -7.38
N ASN A 87 -4.05 -13.70 -7.51
CA ASN A 87 -5.47 -13.40 -7.39
C ASN A 87 -6.08 -14.27 -6.28
N THR A 88 -7.20 -13.81 -5.74
CA THR A 88 -8.04 -14.55 -4.81
C THR A 88 -9.49 -14.41 -5.27
N ASP A 89 -10.40 -15.17 -4.65
CA ASP A 89 -11.82 -15.14 -5.01
C ASP A 89 -12.42 -13.75 -4.88
N CYS A 90 -13.19 -13.37 -5.89
CA CYS A 90 -13.93 -12.11 -5.91
C CYS A 90 -15.05 -12.12 -4.86
N PHE A 91 -15.67 -13.27 -4.61
CA PHE A 91 -16.68 -13.42 -3.59
C PHE A 91 -16.01 -13.64 -2.23
N ILE A 92 -16.18 -12.69 -1.31
CA ILE A 92 -15.53 -12.70 0.02
C ILE A 92 -15.87 -13.99 0.79
N GLY A 93 -17.09 -14.51 0.65
CA GLY A 93 -17.54 -15.72 1.34
C GLY A 93 -16.83 -17.01 0.92
N ASN A 94 -16.09 -17.01 -0.20
CA ASN A 94 -15.29 -18.16 -0.64
C ASN A 94 -13.86 -18.13 -0.08
N ARG A 95 -13.44 -17.03 0.57
CA ARG A 95 -12.08 -16.89 1.08
C ARG A 95 -11.91 -17.66 2.39
N GLU A 96 -10.78 -18.35 2.52
CA GLU A 96 -10.43 -19.10 3.72
C GLU A 96 -10.30 -18.20 4.97
N GLU A 97 -9.75 -17.00 4.80
CA GLU A 97 -9.61 -15.99 5.86
C GLU A 97 -10.05 -14.62 5.33
N ILE A 98 -10.99 -13.97 6.02
CA ILE A 98 -11.48 -12.64 5.63
C ILE A 98 -10.47 -11.55 6.04
N GLY A 99 -9.80 -11.73 7.17
CA GLY A 99 -8.83 -10.79 7.72
C GLY A 99 -7.43 -10.89 7.11
N ARG A 100 -7.28 -11.61 5.99
CA ARG A 100 -5.99 -11.78 5.33
C ARG A 100 -6.11 -11.95 3.82
N LEU A 101 -5.29 -11.21 3.08
CA LEU A 101 -5.23 -11.29 1.62
C LEU A 101 -4.00 -12.08 1.20
N TYR A 102 -4.15 -13.41 1.10
CA TYR A 102 -3.06 -14.30 0.69
C TYR A 102 -2.49 -13.97 -0.70
N SER A 103 -3.31 -13.40 -1.59
CA SER A 103 -2.85 -12.86 -2.88
C SER A 103 -1.72 -11.84 -2.71
N ASN A 104 -1.79 -10.94 -1.72
CA ASN A 104 -0.74 -9.95 -1.48
C ASN A 104 0.57 -10.62 -1.08
N ILE A 105 0.50 -11.66 -0.24
CA ILE A 105 1.67 -12.42 0.20
C ILE A 105 2.30 -13.18 -0.97
N TYR A 106 1.49 -13.83 -1.80
CA TYR A 106 2.00 -14.58 -2.96
C TYR A 106 2.59 -13.66 -4.03
N ALA A 107 1.94 -12.54 -4.32
CA ALA A 107 2.45 -11.52 -5.23
C ALA A 107 3.77 -10.94 -4.72
N ALA A 108 3.85 -10.55 -3.45
CA ALA A 108 5.09 -10.04 -2.85
C ALA A 108 6.22 -11.08 -2.90
N LYS A 109 5.95 -12.35 -2.53
CA LYS A 109 6.95 -13.43 -2.61
C LYS A 109 7.47 -13.65 -4.03
N ALA A 110 6.59 -13.59 -5.04
CA ALA A 110 6.99 -13.71 -6.44
C ALA A 110 7.89 -12.54 -6.86
N ALA A 111 7.52 -11.31 -6.50
CA ALA A 111 8.31 -10.11 -6.79
C ALA A 111 9.70 -10.16 -6.11
N TYR A 112 9.76 -10.51 -4.83
CA TYR A 112 11.03 -10.62 -4.09
C TYR A 112 11.92 -11.71 -4.66
N LYS A 113 11.36 -12.87 -5.01
CA LYS A 113 12.11 -13.95 -5.66
C LYS A 113 12.69 -13.49 -7.00
N MET A 114 11.91 -12.78 -7.82
CA MET A 114 12.36 -12.25 -9.11
C MET A 114 13.48 -11.21 -8.92
N ALA A 115 13.36 -10.36 -7.90
CA ALA A 115 14.37 -9.38 -7.52
C ALA A 115 15.61 -9.97 -6.83
N GLY A 116 15.64 -11.28 -6.58
CA GLY A 116 16.75 -11.94 -5.87
C GLY A 116 16.83 -11.60 -4.38
N LEU A 117 15.74 -11.11 -3.77
CA LEU A 117 15.69 -10.72 -2.37
C LEU A 117 15.36 -11.90 -1.46
N ASP A 118 16.01 -11.97 -0.29
CA ASP A 118 15.67 -12.97 0.73
C ASP A 118 14.41 -12.56 1.50
N TYR A 119 13.34 -13.34 1.34
CA TYR A 119 12.08 -13.14 2.05
C TYR A 119 12.24 -13.11 3.59
N ASN A 120 13.15 -13.93 4.14
CA ASN A 120 13.34 -14.03 5.59
C ASN A 120 14.05 -12.81 6.17
N ASN A 121 14.77 -12.06 5.33
CA ASN A 121 15.50 -10.85 5.71
C ASN A 121 15.00 -9.62 4.94
N ILE A 122 13.73 -9.61 4.51
CA ILE A 122 13.22 -8.59 3.60
C ILE A 122 13.29 -7.17 4.18
N LYS A 123 13.12 -7.05 5.51
CA LYS A 123 13.14 -5.77 6.23
C LYS A 123 14.48 -5.03 6.13
N SER A 124 15.60 -5.75 5.96
CA SER A 124 16.92 -5.12 5.82
C SER A 124 17.29 -4.83 4.37
N GLN A 125 16.43 -5.21 3.41
CA GLN A 125 16.67 -5.09 1.97
C GLN A 125 15.75 -4.06 1.31
N ILE A 126 14.80 -3.49 2.04
CA ILE A 126 13.83 -2.51 1.54
C ILE A 126 13.88 -1.27 2.43
N ASP A 127 14.22 -0.13 1.83
CA ASP A 127 14.27 1.16 2.53
C ASP A 127 12.92 1.86 2.57
N LEU A 128 12.06 1.60 1.57
CA LEU A 128 10.76 2.26 1.39
C LEU A 128 9.74 1.26 0.84
N ALA A 129 8.49 1.34 1.33
CA ALA A 129 7.37 0.59 0.79
C ALA A 129 6.15 1.50 0.61
N GLU A 130 5.61 1.49 -0.61
CA GLU A 130 4.30 2.07 -0.92
C GLU A 130 3.28 0.93 -0.95
N LEU A 131 2.28 1.01 -0.07
CA LEU A 131 1.25 -0.02 0.09
C LEU A 131 -0.12 0.55 -0.24
N HIS A 132 -0.96 -0.25 -0.90
CA HIS A 132 -2.31 0.16 -1.26
C HIS A 132 -3.23 0.24 -0.03
N ASP A 133 -3.73 1.43 0.28
CA ASP A 133 -4.36 1.78 1.55
C ASP A 133 -5.81 2.29 1.44
N ALA A 134 -6.63 1.64 0.62
CA ALA A 134 -8.05 2.00 0.51
C ALA A 134 -8.77 2.05 1.87
N PHE A 135 -8.36 1.18 2.81
CA PHE A 135 -8.79 1.21 4.21
C PHE A 135 -7.61 0.94 5.15
N SER A 136 -7.62 1.58 6.31
CA SER A 136 -6.56 1.43 7.34
C SER A 136 -6.30 -0.02 7.76
N GLY A 137 -7.33 -0.86 7.78
CA GLY A 137 -7.22 -2.29 8.10
C GLY A 137 -6.37 -3.12 7.13
N HIS A 138 -6.16 -2.66 5.89
CA HIS A 138 -5.37 -3.38 4.88
C HIS A 138 -3.87 -3.45 5.21
N TYR A 139 -3.33 -2.49 5.98
CA TYR A 139 -1.90 -2.48 6.34
C TYR A 139 -1.50 -3.60 7.30
N LEU A 140 -2.47 -4.17 8.00
CA LEU A 140 -2.25 -5.08 9.13
C LEU A 140 -2.64 -6.52 8.80
N SER A 141 -3.09 -6.76 7.57
CA SER A 141 -3.53 -8.06 7.03
C SER A 141 -2.45 -8.72 6.17
#